data_AF-A0A0S4W3M6-F1
#
_entry.id   AF-A0A0S4W3M6-F1
#
_cell.length_a   1.000
_cell.length_b   1.000
_cell.length_c   1.000
_cell.angle_alpha   90.00
_cell.angle_beta   90.00
_cell.angle_gamma   90.00
#
_symmetry.space_group_name_H-M   'P 1'
#
loop_
_entity.id
_entity.type
_entity.pdbx_description
1 polymer ?
#
loop_
_entity_poly.entity_id
_entity_poly.type
_entity_poly.pdbx_seq_one_letter_code
_entity_poly.pdbx_strand_id
1 'polypeptide(L)'
;MIVCGGTRIRDVVDAGMCGMLASIAERGIPLGGICTGAYALMSSQLLDGYRCSIHWENRAALQDPFPLAQFADELFCVDRDRLTCTGGTAPIDMMLNLVGLRFRQRMAAQVAEQFILERIRGTTDVQPIPVDVRVGLLRAELIEVLRLMEANIEEPLSLEELTRLVNLWQRHLQRMFKCYLNVSPTHYYLTLRLKRA
;
A
#
# COMPACT_ATOMS: atom_id res chain seq x y z
N MET A 1 -19.12 10.05 4.15
CA MET A 1 -19.49 9.28 2.94
C MET A 1 -18.25 8.53 2.46
N ILE A 2 -18.41 7.28 2.02
CA ILE A 2 -17.31 6.48 1.49
C ILE A 2 -17.60 6.15 0.02
N VAL A 3 -16.66 6.46 -0.86
CA VAL A 3 -16.68 6.04 -2.26
C VAL A 3 -15.98 4.70 -2.36
N CYS A 4 -16.76 3.67 -2.68
CA CYS A 4 -16.23 2.34 -2.95
C CYS A 4 -15.67 2.31 -4.38
N GLY A 5 -14.44 1.84 -4.52
CA GLY A 5 -13.82 1.66 -5.84
C GLY A 5 -14.42 0.52 -6.66
N GLY A 6 -13.76 0.26 -7.79
CA GLY A 6 -14.03 -0.84 -8.71
C GLY A 6 -12.99 -0.88 -9.82
N THR A 7 -13.03 -1.91 -10.65
CA THR A 7 -12.03 -2.13 -11.72
C THR A 7 -12.11 -1.10 -12.85
N ARG A 8 -13.27 -0.48 -13.05
CA ARG A 8 -13.55 0.50 -14.13
C ARG A 8 -13.89 1.89 -13.59
N ILE A 9 -13.27 2.29 -12.48
CA ILE A 9 -13.62 3.58 -11.84
C ILE A 9 -13.45 4.77 -12.79
N ARG A 10 -12.47 4.69 -13.71
CA ARG A 10 -12.18 5.76 -14.68
C ARG A 10 -13.28 5.95 -15.71
N ASP A 11 -14.08 4.91 -15.96
CA ASP A 11 -15.15 4.93 -16.96
C ASP A 11 -16.45 5.53 -16.39
N VAL A 12 -16.57 5.58 -15.06
CA VAL A 12 -17.82 5.96 -14.37
C VAL A 12 -17.70 7.28 -13.58
N VAL A 13 -16.47 7.75 -13.34
CA VAL A 13 -16.26 9.07 -12.73
C VAL A 13 -16.37 10.13 -13.81
N ASP A 14 -17.51 10.81 -13.82
CA ASP A 14 -17.80 11.92 -14.72
C ASP A 14 -17.94 13.24 -13.95
N ALA A 15 -18.18 14.33 -14.69
CA ALA A 15 -18.36 15.65 -14.10
C ALA A 15 -19.56 15.72 -13.12
N GLY A 16 -20.60 14.91 -13.35
CA GLY A 16 -21.77 14.84 -12.47
C GLY A 16 -21.42 14.23 -11.12
N MET A 17 -20.67 13.12 -11.12
CA MET A 17 -20.14 12.51 -9.92
C MET A 17 -19.18 13.46 -9.19
N CYS A 18 -18.27 14.13 -9.91
CA CYS A 18 -17.37 15.10 -9.29
C CYS A 18 -18.13 16.25 -8.61
N GLY A 19 -19.13 16.81 -9.28
CA GLY A 19 -19.99 17.86 -8.71
C GLY A 19 -20.78 17.40 -7.48
N MET A 20 -21.28 16.16 -7.50
CA MET A 20 -21.96 15.57 -6.35
C MET A 20 -21.01 15.43 -5.14
N LEU A 21 -19.79 14.91 -5.36
CA LEU A 21 -18.80 14.75 -4.30
C LEU A 21 -18.37 16.11 -3.73
N ALA A 22 -18.17 17.11 -4.59
CA ALA A 22 -17.86 18.48 -4.17
C ALA A 22 -18.98 19.08 -3.30
N SER A 23 -20.23 18.96 -3.73
CA SER A 23 -21.39 19.45 -2.96
C SER A 23 -21.50 18.77 -1.59
N ILE A 24 -21.15 17.49 -1.48
CA ILE A 24 -21.13 16.77 -0.21
C ILE A 24 -19.99 17.26 0.69
N ALA A 25 -18.81 17.54 0.11
CA ALA A 25 -17.67 18.11 0.83
C ALA A 25 -17.98 19.50 1.39
N GLU A 26 -18.65 20.37 0.61
CA GLU A 26 -19.06 21.72 1.02
C GLU A 26 -19.97 21.73 2.26
N ARG A 27 -20.70 20.63 2.49
CA ARG A 27 -21.56 20.45 3.67
C ARG A 27 -20.77 19.99 4.90
N GLY A 28 -19.45 19.90 4.82
CA GLY A 28 -18.57 19.48 5.91
C GLY A 28 -18.66 17.99 6.23
N ILE A 29 -19.19 17.16 5.31
CA ILE A 29 -19.31 15.72 5.51
C ILE A 29 -17.96 15.08 5.19
N PRO A 30 -17.33 14.32 6.11
CA PRO A 30 -16.08 13.62 5.83
C PRO A 30 -16.23 12.68 4.64
N LEU A 31 -15.24 12.71 3.74
CA LEU A 31 -15.23 11.91 2.52
C LEU A 31 -14.12 10.88 2.58
N GLY A 32 -14.40 9.68 2.09
CA GLY A 32 -13.40 8.63 2.00
C GLY A 32 -13.44 7.85 0.71
N GLY A 33 -12.32 7.22 0.39
CA GLY A 33 -12.14 6.43 -0.82
C GLY A 33 -11.51 5.07 -0.48
N ILE A 34 -12.17 3.99 -0.88
CA ILE A 34 -11.64 2.62 -0.74
C ILE A 34 -11.06 2.18 -2.08
N CYS A 35 -9.81 1.71 -2.07
CA CYS A 35 -9.10 1.25 -3.25
C CYS A 35 -9.09 2.36 -4.33
N THR A 36 -9.61 2.06 -5.51
CA THR A 36 -9.73 3.01 -6.61
C THR A 36 -10.78 4.10 -6.37
N GLY A 37 -11.57 4.04 -5.29
CA GLY A 37 -12.48 5.12 -4.91
C GLY A 37 -11.78 6.45 -4.59
N ALA A 38 -10.50 6.40 -4.21
CA ALA A 38 -9.67 7.59 -4.06
C ALA A 38 -9.50 8.36 -5.39
N TYR A 39 -9.55 7.68 -6.55
CA TYR A 39 -9.52 8.32 -7.86
C TYR A 39 -10.69 9.27 -8.07
N ALA A 40 -11.89 8.93 -7.59
CA ALA A 40 -13.06 9.80 -7.71
C ALA A 40 -12.87 11.09 -6.90
N LEU A 41 -12.28 10.98 -5.70
CA LEU A 41 -11.97 12.13 -4.87
C LEU A 41 -10.86 13.00 -5.49
N MET A 42 -9.81 12.39 -6.06
CA MET A 42 -8.75 13.11 -6.79
C MET A 42 -9.30 13.84 -8.02
N SER A 43 -10.15 13.16 -8.81
CA SER A 43 -10.79 13.73 -10.00
C SER A 43 -11.75 14.87 -9.66
N SER A 44 -12.19 14.94 -8.41
CA SER A 44 -13.00 16.03 -7.87
C SER A 44 -12.16 17.13 -7.20
N GLN A 45 -10.82 17.05 -7.23
CA GLN A 45 -9.87 17.94 -6.53
C GLN A 45 -10.02 17.92 -5.00
N LEU A 46 -10.66 16.89 -4.45
CA LEU A 46 -10.96 16.81 -3.01
C LEU A 46 -9.81 16.21 -2.20
N LEU A 47 -8.72 15.78 -2.85
CA LEU A 47 -7.51 15.28 -2.20
C LEU A 47 -6.29 16.19 -2.42
N ASP A 48 -6.49 17.38 -3.00
CA ASP A 48 -5.41 18.35 -3.21
C ASP A 48 -4.91 18.88 -1.86
N GLY A 49 -3.62 18.69 -1.58
CA GLY A 49 -3.01 19.05 -0.29
C GLY A 49 -3.37 18.10 0.85
N TYR A 50 -3.97 16.95 0.57
CA TYR A 50 -4.25 15.91 1.56
C TYR A 50 -3.30 14.73 1.43
N ARG A 51 -2.94 14.15 2.57
CA ARG A 51 -2.34 12.82 2.60
C ARG A 51 -3.38 11.77 2.28
N CYS A 52 -3.03 10.83 1.40
CA CYS A 52 -3.94 9.77 0.99
C CYS A 52 -3.23 8.45 0.70
N SER A 53 -3.91 7.34 1.00
CA SER A 53 -3.48 5.99 0.70
C SER A 53 -4.25 5.45 -0.50
N ILE A 54 -3.52 4.88 -1.46
CA ILE A 54 -4.09 4.19 -2.63
C ILE A 54 -3.36 2.86 -2.84
N HIS A 55 -4.04 1.90 -3.48
CA HIS A 55 -3.42 0.62 -3.81
C HIS A 55 -2.14 0.84 -4.62
N TRP A 56 -1.06 0.14 -4.24
CA TRP A 56 0.26 0.27 -4.85
C TRP A 56 0.23 0.12 -6.38
N GLU A 57 -0.62 -0.75 -6.93
CA GLU A 57 -0.80 -0.95 -8.39
C GLU A 57 -1.18 0.33 -9.12
N ASN A 58 -1.97 1.18 -8.47
CA ASN A 58 -2.52 2.38 -9.08
C ASN A 58 -1.62 3.60 -8.88
N ARG A 59 -0.61 3.52 -8.02
CA ARG A 59 0.16 4.68 -7.58
C ARG A 59 0.89 5.38 -8.72
N ALA A 60 1.66 4.62 -9.50
CA ALA A 60 2.42 5.19 -10.61
C ALA A 60 1.50 5.89 -11.64
N ALA A 61 0.33 5.32 -11.92
CA ALA A 61 -0.62 5.87 -12.89
C ALA A 61 -1.46 7.06 -12.36
N LEU A 62 -1.32 7.41 -11.08
CA LEU A 62 -2.08 8.49 -10.42
C LEU A 62 -1.18 9.62 -9.91
N GLN A 63 0.12 9.38 -9.75
CA GLN A 63 1.03 10.39 -9.21
C GLN A 63 1.20 11.61 -10.14
N ASP A 64 1.41 11.38 -11.44
CA ASP A 64 1.59 12.48 -12.40
C ASP A 64 0.30 13.28 -12.66
N PRO A 65 -0.89 12.64 -12.83
CA PRO A 65 -2.12 13.39 -13.05
C PRO A 65 -2.63 14.15 -11.81
N PHE A 66 -2.23 13.75 -10.60
CA PHE A 66 -2.72 14.32 -9.34
C PHE A 66 -1.55 14.74 -8.41
N PRO A 67 -0.70 15.69 -8.84
CA PRO A 67 0.54 16.02 -8.15
C PRO A 67 0.34 16.74 -6.80
N LEU A 68 -0.85 17.29 -6.56
CA LEU A 68 -1.20 17.97 -5.31
C LEU A 68 -1.60 16.99 -4.20
N ALA A 69 -1.96 15.75 -4.54
CA ALA A 69 -2.25 14.70 -3.57
C ALA A 69 -0.94 14.14 -2.98
N GLN A 70 -0.89 14.00 -1.66
CA GLN A 70 0.29 13.48 -0.97
C GLN A 70 0.15 11.98 -0.73
N PHE A 71 0.70 11.18 -1.63
CA PHE A 71 0.56 9.72 -1.58
C PHE A 71 1.37 9.10 -0.44
N ALA A 72 0.67 8.33 0.39
CA ALA A 72 1.18 7.62 1.56
C ALA A 72 1.34 6.12 1.27
N ASP A 73 2.33 5.48 1.89
CA ASP A 73 2.61 4.04 1.69
C ASP A 73 1.81 3.15 2.67
N GLU A 74 1.20 3.78 3.67
CA GLU A 74 0.40 3.16 4.71
C GLU A 74 -0.91 2.59 4.14
N LEU A 75 -1.43 1.52 4.76
CA LEU A 75 -2.63 0.80 4.33
C LEU A 75 -3.86 1.71 4.24
N PHE A 76 -3.93 2.70 5.14
CA PHE A 76 -4.95 3.72 5.18
C PHE A 76 -4.38 5.03 5.71
N CYS A 77 -5.01 6.13 5.33
CA CYS A 77 -4.69 7.47 5.79
C CYS A 77 -5.98 8.18 6.22
N VAL A 78 -5.94 8.74 7.43
CA VAL A 78 -6.96 9.64 7.95
C VAL A 78 -6.30 11.01 8.08
N ASP A 79 -6.57 11.91 7.14
CA ASP A 79 -6.09 13.29 7.15
C ASP A 79 -7.29 14.23 7.21
N ARG A 80 -7.49 14.86 8.37
CA ARG A 80 -8.61 15.76 8.67
C ARG A 80 -9.96 15.09 8.36
N ASP A 81 -10.62 15.51 7.29
CA ASP A 81 -11.92 15.04 6.82
C ASP A 81 -11.82 14.14 5.57
N ARG A 82 -10.62 13.59 5.29
CA ARG A 82 -10.36 12.64 4.22
C ARG A 82 -9.89 11.28 4.75
N LEU A 83 -10.57 10.23 4.31
CA LEU A 83 -10.45 8.86 4.81
C LEU A 83 -10.13 7.90 3.64
N THR A 84 -8.87 7.60 3.39
CA THR A 84 -8.48 6.80 2.20
C THR A 84 -7.80 5.51 2.59
N CYS A 85 -8.02 4.44 1.84
CA CYS A 85 -7.35 3.17 2.07
C CYS A 85 -7.16 2.35 0.79
N THR A 86 -6.23 1.41 0.86
CA THR A 86 -5.64 0.73 -0.29
C THR A 86 -6.53 -0.37 -0.88
N GLY A 87 -7.60 -0.79 -0.18
CA GLY A 87 -8.49 -1.87 -0.60
C GLY A 87 -8.22 -3.19 0.12
N GLY A 88 -8.78 -4.29 -0.39
CA GLY A 88 -8.70 -5.59 0.28
C GLY A 88 -9.25 -5.52 1.70
N THR A 89 -8.42 -5.86 2.69
CA THR A 89 -8.77 -5.80 4.11
C THR A 89 -8.43 -4.46 4.78
N ALA A 90 -7.72 -3.54 4.11
CA ALA A 90 -7.38 -2.21 4.64
C ALA A 90 -8.58 -1.35 5.11
N PRO A 91 -9.78 -1.42 4.46
CA PRO A 91 -10.96 -0.73 4.98
C PRO A 91 -11.35 -1.16 6.39
N ILE A 92 -11.13 -2.43 6.74
CA ILE A 92 -11.44 -2.95 8.07
C ILE A 92 -10.54 -2.27 9.09
N ASP A 93 -9.23 -2.20 8.84
CA ASP A 93 -8.30 -1.53 9.77
C ASP A 93 -8.61 -0.05 9.92
N MET A 94 -8.93 0.64 8.81
CA MET A 94 -9.33 2.04 8.83
C MET A 94 -10.58 2.25 9.70
N MET A 95 -11.61 1.41 9.54
CA MET A 95 -12.84 1.52 10.33
C MET A 95 -12.60 1.17 11.80
N LEU A 96 -11.77 0.17 12.10
CA LEU A 96 -11.38 -0.16 13.47
C LEU A 96 -10.59 0.97 14.14
N ASN A 97 -9.72 1.66 13.38
CA ASN A 97 -9.04 2.86 13.85
C ASN A 97 -10.05 3.97 14.23
N LEU A 98 -11.03 4.23 13.37
CA LEU A 98 -12.10 5.21 13.65
C LEU A 98 -12.97 4.81 14.85
N VAL A 99 -13.31 3.53 14.98
CA VAL A 99 -14.03 3.00 16.14
C VAL A 99 -13.22 3.20 17.41
N GLY A 100 -11.91 2.93 17.37
CA GLY A 100 -11.00 3.15 18.49
C GLY A 100 -10.93 4.61 18.91
N LEU A 101 -10.87 5.53 17.95
CA LEU A 101 -10.89 6.98 18.18
C LEU A 101 -12.23 7.46 18.76
N ARG A 102 -13.37 6.90 18.32
CA ARG A 102 -14.72 7.36 18.71
C ARG A 102 -15.24 6.73 20.01
N PHE A 103 -14.96 5.44 20.23
CA PHE A 103 -15.58 4.60 21.26
C PHE A 103 -14.56 3.88 22.17
N ARG A 104 -13.27 4.24 22.07
CA ARG A 104 -12.10 3.65 22.76
C ARG A 104 -11.59 2.36 22.13
N GLN A 105 -10.30 2.08 22.35
CA GLN A 105 -9.59 0.94 21.76
C GLN A 105 -10.19 -0.43 22.14
N ARG A 106 -10.81 -0.55 23.32
CA ARG A 106 -11.48 -1.79 23.74
C ARG A 106 -12.64 -2.17 22.81
N MET A 107 -13.40 -1.18 22.32
CA MET A 107 -14.50 -1.44 21.38
C MET A 107 -13.95 -1.93 20.03
N ALA A 108 -12.86 -1.31 19.55
CA ALA A 108 -12.20 -1.76 18.32
C ALA A 108 -11.70 -3.22 18.45
N ALA A 109 -11.14 -3.60 19.60
CA ALA A 109 -10.72 -4.98 19.87
C ALA A 109 -11.90 -5.98 19.81
N GLN A 110 -13.03 -5.65 20.44
CA GLN A 110 -14.22 -6.50 20.41
C GLN A 110 -14.79 -6.67 18.99
N VAL A 111 -14.78 -5.60 18.19
CA VAL A 111 -15.17 -5.70 16.77
C VAL A 111 -14.17 -6.56 16.00
N ALA A 112 -12.87 -6.36 16.19
CA ALA A 112 -11.84 -7.17 15.54
C ALA A 112 -11.96 -8.67 15.86
N GLU A 113 -12.32 -9.03 17.10
CA GLU A 113 -12.62 -10.41 17.51
C GLU A 113 -13.79 -11.02 16.73
N GLN A 114 -14.87 -10.25 16.47
CA GLN A 114 -16.01 -10.71 15.66
C GLN A 114 -15.62 -10.98 14.19
N PHE A 115 -14.64 -10.25 13.68
CA PHE A 115 -14.10 -10.45 12.33
C PHE A 115 -12.95 -11.48 12.29
N ILE A 116 -12.63 -12.12 13.43
CA ILE A 116 -11.56 -13.12 13.56
C ILE A 116 -10.23 -12.60 13.01
N LEU A 117 -9.91 -11.34 13.33
CA LEU A 117 -8.66 -10.72 12.90
C LEU A 117 -7.52 -11.15 13.81
N GLU A 118 -6.41 -11.63 13.23
CA GLU A 118 -5.21 -11.99 13.98
C GLU A 118 -4.58 -10.79 14.70
N ARG A 119 -4.64 -9.61 14.08
CA ARG A 119 -4.20 -8.33 14.67
C ARG A 119 -4.92 -7.15 14.03
N ILE A 120 -5.02 -6.04 14.77
CA ILE A 120 -5.45 -4.74 14.24
C ILE A 120 -4.21 -4.02 13.69
N ARG A 121 -4.21 -3.69 12.39
CA ARG A 121 -3.13 -2.89 11.79
C ARG A 121 -3.36 -1.40 12.07
N GLY A 122 -2.28 -0.69 12.38
CA GLY A 122 -2.28 0.72 12.73
C GLY A 122 -2.05 1.65 11.53
N THR A 123 -2.02 2.96 11.82
CA THR A 123 -1.81 4.02 10.81
C THR A 123 -0.42 4.03 10.20
N THR A 124 0.52 3.24 10.73
CA THR A 124 1.90 3.11 10.25
C THR A 124 2.17 1.78 9.55
N ASP A 125 1.21 0.85 9.52
CA ASP A 125 1.35 -0.39 8.78
C ASP A 125 1.31 -0.09 7.28
N VAL A 126 2.38 -0.48 6.58
CA VAL A 126 2.55 -0.25 5.14
C VAL A 126 1.95 -1.37 4.30
N GLN A 127 1.63 -1.05 3.05
CA GLN A 127 1.20 -2.05 2.07
C GLN A 127 2.27 -3.12 1.84
N PRO A 128 1.90 -4.41 1.81
CA PRO A 128 2.79 -5.44 1.28
C PRO A 128 2.81 -5.30 -0.25
N ILE A 129 3.90 -4.78 -0.80
CA ILE A 129 4.09 -4.70 -2.25
C ILE A 129 4.74 -6.02 -2.71
N PRO A 130 4.09 -6.78 -3.62
CA PRO A 130 4.66 -7.98 -4.19
C PRO A 130 6.05 -7.73 -4.78
N VAL A 131 6.96 -8.68 -4.57
CA VAL A 131 8.35 -8.54 -4.98
C VAL A 131 8.46 -8.33 -6.49
N ASP A 132 7.72 -9.11 -7.29
CA ASP A 132 7.59 -9.04 -8.75
C ASP A 132 7.05 -7.70 -9.30
N VAL A 133 6.44 -6.87 -8.45
CA VAL A 133 6.07 -5.50 -8.82
C VAL A 133 7.15 -4.51 -8.40
N ARG A 134 7.74 -4.65 -7.20
CA ARG A 134 8.91 -3.85 -6.81
C ARG A 134 10.00 -3.98 -7.88
N VAL A 135 10.10 -5.18 -8.41
CA VAL A 135 10.87 -5.62 -9.56
C VAL A 135 10.76 -4.72 -10.79
N GLY A 136 9.59 -4.17 -11.15
CA GLY A 136 9.44 -3.24 -12.28
C GLY A 136 10.15 -1.88 -12.13
N LEU A 137 10.54 -1.51 -10.91
CA LEU A 137 11.31 -0.31 -10.57
C LEU A 137 12.81 -0.61 -10.34
N LEU A 138 13.19 -1.88 -10.41
CA LEU A 138 14.53 -2.37 -10.08
C LEU A 138 15.24 -2.87 -11.34
N ARG A 139 16.58 -2.93 -11.28
CA ARG A 139 17.38 -3.53 -12.33
C ARG A 139 17.06 -5.03 -12.48
N ALA A 140 17.02 -5.53 -13.72
CA ALA A 140 16.65 -6.91 -14.09
C ALA A 140 17.38 -8.00 -13.26
N GLU A 141 18.58 -7.72 -12.79
CA GLU A 141 19.37 -8.65 -12.01
C GLU A 141 18.97 -8.67 -10.52
N LEU A 142 18.52 -7.54 -9.93
CA LEU A 142 17.99 -7.56 -8.56
C LEU A 142 16.70 -8.35 -8.50
N ILE A 143 15.89 -8.18 -9.55
CA ILE A 143 14.64 -8.88 -9.72
C ILE A 143 14.82 -10.38 -9.62
N GLU A 144 15.76 -10.89 -10.41
CA GLU A 144 16.00 -12.31 -10.52
C GLU A 144 16.54 -12.88 -9.21
N VAL A 145 17.38 -12.13 -8.49
CA VAL A 145 17.83 -12.52 -7.15
C VAL A 145 16.65 -12.65 -6.19
N LEU A 146 15.74 -11.68 -6.17
CA LEU A 146 14.61 -11.70 -5.24
C LEU A 146 13.66 -12.88 -5.55
N ARG A 147 13.42 -13.18 -6.83
CA ARG A 147 12.66 -14.37 -7.24
C ARG A 147 13.33 -15.67 -6.79
N LEU A 148 14.65 -15.79 -7.00
CA LEU A 148 15.41 -16.95 -6.56
C LEU A 148 15.35 -17.13 -5.03
N MET A 149 15.44 -16.03 -4.26
CA MET A 149 15.29 -16.08 -2.80
C MET A 149 13.89 -16.55 -2.38
N GLU A 150 12.83 -16.06 -3.03
CA GLU A 150 11.44 -16.45 -2.72
C GLU A 150 11.11 -17.91 -3.08
N ALA A 151 11.68 -18.41 -4.17
CA ALA A 151 11.51 -19.80 -4.61
C ALA A 151 12.24 -20.80 -3.71
N ASN A 152 13.29 -20.36 -3.00
CA ASN A 152 14.17 -21.21 -2.20
C ASN A 152 14.15 -20.81 -0.72
N ILE A 153 12.98 -20.74 -0.09
CA ILE A 153 12.86 -20.32 1.32
C ILE A 153 13.15 -21.46 2.30
N GLU A 154 12.79 -22.69 1.93
CA GLU A 154 13.03 -23.89 2.71
C GLU A 154 14.51 -24.27 2.68
N GLU A 155 15.10 -24.26 1.48
CA GLU A 155 16.52 -24.54 1.24
C GLU A 155 17.22 -23.28 0.67
N PRO A 156 17.68 -22.35 1.54
CA PRO A 156 18.18 -21.06 1.08
C PRO A 156 19.48 -21.15 0.30
N LEU A 157 19.49 -20.52 -0.87
CA LEU A 157 20.68 -20.36 -1.70
C LEU A 157 21.71 -19.46 -1.00
N SER A 158 22.98 -19.85 -1.05
CA SER A 158 24.08 -19.03 -0.60
C SER A 158 24.23 -17.77 -1.47
N LEU A 159 24.91 -16.76 -0.94
CA LEU A 159 25.22 -15.54 -1.70
C LEU A 159 26.05 -15.85 -2.97
N GLU A 160 26.89 -16.89 -2.90
CA GLU A 160 27.70 -17.34 -4.03
C GLU A 160 26.84 -17.98 -5.12
N GLU A 161 25.86 -18.82 -4.76
CA GLU A 161 24.93 -19.42 -5.72
C GLU A 161 24.05 -18.35 -6.38
N LEU A 162 23.51 -17.43 -5.60
CA LEU A 162 22.70 -16.32 -6.11
C LEU A 162 23.49 -15.48 -7.11
N THR A 163 24.75 -15.14 -6.80
CA THR A 163 25.59 -14.35 -7.70
C THR A 163 25.95 -15.07 -8.99
N ARG A 164 26.18 -16.39 -8.94
CA ARG A 164 26.40 -17.21 -10.14
C ARG A 164 25.16 -17.27 -11.03
N LEU A 165 23.97 -17.46 -10.45
CA LEU A 165 22.72 -17.59 -11.21
C LEU A 165 22.33 -16.31 -11.95
N VAL A 166 22.68 -15.14 -11.39
CA VAL A 166 22.33 -13.84 -11.97
C VAL A 166 23.51 -13.14 -12.66
N ASN A 167 24.65 -13.82 -12.81
CA ASN A 167 25.88 -13.28 -13.42
C ASN A 167 26.36 -11.95 -12.81
N LEU A 168 26.32 -11.84 -11.47
CA LEU A 168 26.78 -10.67 -10.74
C LEU A 168 27.97 -10.99 -9.83
N TRP A 169 28.72 -9.95 -9.48
CA TRP A 169 29.72 -10.04 -8.40
C TRP A 169 29.04 -9.82 -7.04
N GLN A 170 29.50 -10.48 -5.97
CA GLN A 170 28.95 -10.32 -4.61
C GLN A 170 28.91 -8.85 -4.15
N ARG A 171 29.98 -8.08 -4.42
CA ARG A 171 30.01 -6.64 -4.14
C ARG A 171 28.91 -5.86 -4.86
N HIS A 172 28.59 -6.23 -6.10
CA HIS A 172 27.55 -5.59 -6.89
C HIS A 172 26.18 -5.94 -6.29
N LEU A 173 25.98 -7.20 -5.95
CA LEU A 173 24.76 -7.67 -5.31
C LEU A 173 24.50 -6.96 -3.96
N GLN A 174 25.50 -6.89 -3.09
CA GLN A 174 25.40 -6.17 -1.82
C GLN A 174 25.07 -4.68 -2.03
N ARG A 175 25.72 -4.04 -3.00
CA ARG A 175 25.45 -2.64 -3.33
C ARG A 175 24.02 -2.45 -3.85
N MET A 176 23.50 -3.37 -4.67
CA MET A 176 22.13 -3.33 -5.16
C MET A 176 21.13 -3.44 -3.99
N PHE A 177 21.32 -4.40 -3.09
CA PHE A 177 20.48 -4.51 -1.90
C PHE A 177 20.55 -3.26 -1.01
N LYS A 178 21.75 -2.68 -0.84
CA LYS A 178 21.89 -1.45 -0.07
C LYS A 178 21.22 -0.25 -0.74
N CYS A 179 21.41 -0.05 -2.04
CA CYS A 179 20.86 1.09 -2.78
C CYS A 179 19.34 1.03 -2.91
N TYR A 180 18.78 -0.16 -3.15
CA TYR A 180 17.37 -0.30 -3.51
C TYR A 180 16.48 -0.79 -2.37
N LEU A 181 17.04 -1.51 -1.39
CA LEU A 181 16.28 -2.11 -0.29
C LEU A 181 16.75 -1.64 1.09
N ASN A 182 17.83 -0.85 1.15
CA ASN A 182 18.48 -0.35 2.37
C ASN A 182 18.84 -1.44 3.41
N VAL A 183 19.03 -2.68 2.96
CA VAL A 183 19.39 -3.83 3.81
C VAL A 183 20.49 -4.66 3.13
N SER A 184 21.11 -5.59 3.86
CA SER A 184 22.03 -6.56 3.24
C SER A 184 21.26 -7.73 2.60
N PRO A 185 21.81 -8.42 1.58
CA PRO A 185 21.17 -9.60 0.99
C PRO A 185 20.85 -10.69 2.01
N THR A 186 21.79 -10.97 2.92
CA THR A 186 21.63 -11.97 3.98
C THR A 186 20.51 -11.60 4.94
N HIS A 187 20.45 -10.33 5.37
CA HIS A 187 19.41 -9.88 6.28
C HIS A 187 18.03 -9.93 5.63
N TYR A 188 17.94 -9.48 4.37
CA TYR A 188 16.71 -9.57 3.60
C TYR A 188 16.20 -11.01 3.48
N TYR A 189 17.08 -11.95 3.12
CA TYR A 189 16.70 -13.36 2.95
C TYR A 189 16.24 -13.98 4.28
N LEU A 190 16.90 -13.65 5.39
CA LEU A 190 16.46 -14.07 6.71
C LEU A 190 15.06 -13.52 7.05
N THR A 191 14.82 -12.23 6.83
CA THR A 191 13.49 -11.61 7.07
C THR A 191 12.42 -12.27 6.21
N LEU A 192 12.74 -12.60 4.96
CA LEU A 192 11.81 -13.27 4.04
C LEU A 192 11.38 -14.65 4.58
N ARG A 193 12.34 -15.44 5.10
CA ARG A 193 12.06 -16.74 5.71
C ARG A 193 11.22 -16.62 6.99
N LEU A 194 11.54 -15.66 7.85
CA LEU A 194 10.80 -15.40 9.08
C LEU A 194 9.36 -14.95 8.85
N LYS A 195 9.03 -14.41 7.67
CA LYS A 195 7.66 -14.01 7.32
C LYS A 195 6.80 -15.16 6.80
N ARG A 196 7.40 -16.26 6.35
CA ARG A 196 6.68 -17.45 5.84
C ARG A 196 6.64 -18.61 6.83
N ALA A 197 7.41 -18.54 7.92
CA ALA A 197 7.39 -19.49 9.05
C ALA A 197 6.33 -19.08 10.07
#